data_AF-A0A448Z4T4-F1
#
_entry.id   AF-A0A448Z4T4-F1
#
_cell.length_a   1.000
_cell.length_b   1.000
_cell.length_c   1.000
_cell.angle_alpha   90.00
_cell.angle_beta   90.00
_cell.angle_gamma   90.00
#
_symmetry.space_group_name_H-M   'P 1'
#
loop_
_entity.id
_entity.type
_entity.pdbx_description
1 polymer ?
#
loop_
_entity_poly.entity_id
_entity_poly.type
_entity_poly.pdbx_seq_one_letter_code
_entity_poly.pdbx_strand_id
1 'polypeptide(L)'
;MVAANSVNYGRAFKLTCAEACAATLYICGKQDAARKVMEEFSYGPEFFKINREVLDLYASCQDAEEVVAKQNEWLELAQNRSSALGESQSRKHSRQSDYEDEDGNQAAWVREHGLPGELPPSDDEDDYYGYGTEEEAELLVDKFGNFISDPAPEPDYDDYGDYDSEEQEAPKLDKFGNFVVDDERMTTEDPKF
;
A
#
# COMPACT_ATOMS: atom_id res chain seq x y z
N MET A 1 -1.61 7.38 11.22
CA MET A 1 -2.56 8.46 10.89
C MET A 1 -3.41 8.07 9.69
N VAL A 2 -4.55 8.73 9.50
CA VAL A 2 -5.51 8.50 8.42
C VAL A 2 -5.61 9.71 7.49
N ALA A 3 -5.84 9.46 6.21
CA ALA A 3 -5.99 10.52 5.21
C ALA A 3 -7.33 11.26 5.34
N ALA A 4 -7.31 12.56 5.05
CA ALA A 4 -8.50 13.41 4.93
C ALA A 4 -8.76 13.86 3.48
N ASN A 5 -7.83 13.62 2.57
CA ASN A 5 -8.03 13.87 1.14
C ASN A 5 -9.21 13.06 0.58
N SER A 6 -9.82 13.57 -0.50
CA SER A 6 -11.02 12.97 -1.11
C SER A 6 -10.81 11.58 -1.72
N VAL A 7 -9.57 11.25 -2.12
CA VAL A 7 -9.25 9.99 -2.80
C VAL A 7 -9.09 8.84 -1.81
N ASN A 8 -8.49 9.10 -0.65
CA ASN A 8 -8.11 8.09 0.33
C ASN A 8 -8.72 8.34 1.71
N TYR A 9 -9.82 9.10 1.79
CA TYR A 9 -10.43 9.49 3.07
C TYR A 9 -10.58 8.31 4.02
N GLY A 10 -10.10 8.46 5.25
CA GLY A 10 -10.15 7.46 6.31
C GLY A 10 -9.17 6.29 6.15
N ARG A 11 -8.47 6.15 5.02
CA ARG A 11 -7.48 5.09 4.82
C ARG A 11 -6.21 5.41 5.62
N ALA A 12 -5.79 4.45 6.44
CA ALA A 12 -4.55 4.54 7.20
C ALA A 12 -3.33 4.51 6.26
N PHE A 13 -2.28 5.25 6.60
CA PHE A 13 -0.99 5.27 5.90
C PHE A 13 -1.04 5.71 4.42
N LYS A 14 -2.17 6.22 3.92
CA LYS A 14 -2.35 6.71 2.54
C LYS A 14 -2.43 8.25 2.47
N LEU A 15 -1.50 8.91 3.17
CA LEU A 15 -1.39 10.37 3.18
C LEU A 15 -0.81 10.90 1.87
N THR A 16 -1.26 12.07 1.45
CA THR A 16 -0.58 12.87 0.42
C THR A 16 0.72 13.47 0.96
N CYS A 17 1.59 13.96 0.06
CA CYS A 17 2.79 14.69 0.46
C CYS A 17 2.49 15.94 1.29
N ALA A 18 1.39 16.65 0.99
CA ALA A 18 0.97 17.82 1.75
C ALA A 18 0.56 17.43 3.18
N GLU A 19 -0.25 16.38 3.34
CA GLU A 19 -0.66 15.86 4.65
C GLU A 19 0.55 15.34 5.45
N ALA A 20 1.47 14.61 4.82
CA ALA A 20 2.67 14.11 5.48
C ALA A 20 3.60 15.27 5.92
N CYS A 21 3.76 16.30 5.09
CA CYS A 21 4.52 17.50 5.44
C CYS A 21 3.87 18.25 6.61
N ALA A 22 2.56 18.47 6.57
CA ALA A 22 1.83 19.12 7.64
C ALA A 22 1.89 18.33 8.96
N ALA A 23 1.75 17.00 8.91
CA ALA A 23 1.90 16.13 10.08
C ALA A 23 3.30 16.26 10.68
N THR A 24 4.34 16.23 9.85
CA THR A 24 5.74 16.38 10.29
C THR A 24 5.95 17.73 10.98
N LEU A 25 5.48 18.82 10.36
CA LEU A 25 5.56 20.15 10.95
C LEU A 25 4.82 20.22 12.30
N TYR A 26 3.65 19.59 12.40
CA TYR A 26 2.87 19.54 13.63
C TYR A 26 3.64 18.81 14.75
N ILE A 27 4.19 17.62 14.45
CA ILE A 27 4.95 16.79 15.39
C ILE A 27 6.20 17.55 15.87
N CYS A 28 6.89 18.26 14.98
CA CYS A 28 8.05 19.09 15.33
C CYS A 28 7.69 20.41 16.05
N GLY A 29 6.45 20.57 16.55
CA GLY A 29 6.00 21.75 17.29
C GLY A 29 5.72 23.00 16.43
N LYS A 30 5.77 22.90 15.10
CA LYS A 30 5.52 24.01 14.15
C LYS A 30 4.07 24.00 13.65
N GLN A 31 3.11 23.99 14.57
CA GLN A 31 1.69 23.85 14.25
C GLN A 31 1.16 24.98 13.34
N ASP A 32 1.63 26.21 13.49
CA ASP A 32 1.23 27.33 12.61
C ASP A 32 1.68 27.12 11.17
N ALA A 33 2.89 26.58 10.96
CA ALA A 33 3.38 26.26 9.63
C ALA A 33 2.58 25.10 9.03
N ALA A 34 2.26 24.07 9.82
CA ALA A 34 1.40 22.98 9.39
C ALA A 34 0.03 23.48 8.92
N ARG A 35 -0.60 24.39 9.69
CA ARG A 35 -1.88 25.00 9.33
C ARG A 35 -1.81 25.77 8.00
N LYS A 36 -0.77 26.56 7.79
CA LYS A 36 -0.55 27.30 6.53
C LYS A 36 -0.38 26.37 5.33
N VAL A 37 0.36 25.28 5.48
CA VAL A 37 0.53 24.27 4.40
C VAL A 37 -0.81 23.68 3.99
N MET A 38 -1.70 23.44 4.95
CA MET A 38 -3.01 22.84 4.70
C MET A 38 -4.11 23.84 4.30
N GLU A 39 -3.85 25.15 4.37
CA GLU A 39 -4.84 26.21 4.10
C GLU A 39 -5.28 26.24 2.62
N GLU A 40 -4.38 25.86 1.71
CA GLU A 40 -4.67 25.73 0.27
C GLU A 40 -5.63 24.58 -0.05
N PHE A 41 -5.90 23.69 0.91
CA PHE A 41 -6.74 22.51 0.73
C PHE A 41 -8.04 22.64 1.51
N SER A 42 -9.17 22.45 0.82
CA SER A 42 -10.51 22.50 1.46
C SER A 42 -10.71 21.48 2.57
N TYR A 43 -10.02 20.34 2.52
CA TYR A 43 -10.04 19.29 3.54
C TYR A 43 -8.96 19.47 4.63
N GLY A 44 -8.14 20.51 4.55
CA GLY A 44 -7.04 20.77 5.48
C GLY A 44 -7.46 20.80 6.95
N PRO A 45 -8.53 21.50 7.33
CA PRO A 45 -9.04 21.49 8.70
C PRO A 45 -9.50 20.08 9.17
N GLU A 46 -10.07 19.29 8.26
CA GLU A 46 -10.54 17.93 8.58
C GLU A 46 -9.35 17.00 8.89
N PHE A 47 -8.22 17.16 8.19
CA PHE A 47 -7.00 16.40 8.47
C PHE A 47 -6.54 16.51 9.93
N PHE A 48 -6.49 17.72 10.47
CA PHE A 48 -6.14 17.95 11.87
C PHE A 48 -7.21 17.44 12.82
N LYS A 49 -8.49 17.57 12.45
CA LYS A 49 -9.61 17.14 13.27
C LYS A 49 -9.61 15.62 13.48
N ILE A 50 -9.50 14.84 12.41
CA ILE A 50 -9.58 13.37 12.49
C ILE A 50 -8.30 12.74 13.09
N ASN A 51 -7.16 13.42 12.99
CA ASN A 51 -5.88 12.91 13.51
C ASN A 51 -5.44 13.58 14.81
N ARG A 52 -6.25 14.45 15.42
CA ARG A 52 -5.85 15.29 16.56
C ARG A 52 -5.18 14.50 17.68
N GLU A 53 -5.80 13.41 18.12
CA GLU A 53 -5.29 12.60 19.24
C GLU A 53 -3.91 12.01 18.93
N VAL A 54 -3.71 11.51 17.71
CA VAL A 54 -2.42 10.92 17.28
C VAL A 54 -1.36 12.00 17.07
N LEU A 55 -1.75 13.14 16.50
CA LEU A 55 -0.87 14.29 16.29
C LEU A 55 -0.37 14.86 17.61
N ASP A 56 -1.28 15.06 18.58
CA ASP A 56 -0.94 15.55 19.92
C ASP A 56 -0.06 14.52 20.67
N LEU A 57 -0.35 13.23 20.52
CA LEU A 57 0.45 12.15 21.08
C LEU A 57 1.89 12.19 20.55
N TYR A 58 2.07 12.24 19.23
CA TYR A 58 3.41 12.27 18.63
C TYR A 58 4.14 13.58 18.89
N ALA A 59 3.44 14.72 18.94
CA ALA A 59 4.04 16.00 19.29
C ALA A 59 4.56 16.06 20.74
N SER A 60 4.07 15.18 21.63
CA SER A 60 4.57 15.05 23.00
C SER A 60 5.82 14.20 23.14
N CYS A 61 6.19 13.43 22.10
CA CYS A 61 7.34 12.53 22.11
C CYS A 61 8.64 13.31 21.89
N GLN A 62 9.72 12.87 22.54
CA GLN A 62 11.05 13.49 22.40
C GLN A 62 11.89 12.82 21.31
N ASP A 63 11.78 11.50 21.19
CA ASP A 63 12.65 10.68 20.33
C ASP A 63 11.84 9.77 19.40
N ALA A 64 12.49 9.32 18.33
CA ALA A 64 11.87 8.43 17.34
C ALA A 64 11.41 7.09 17.96
N GLU A 65 12.15 6.56 18.93
CA GLU A 65 11.78 5.32 19.64
C GLU A 65 10.46 5.48 20.42
N GLU A 66 10.25 6.63 21.05
CA GLU A 66 9.04 6.94 21.80
C GLU A 66 7.83 7.04 20.85
N VAL A 67 8.01 7.68 19.69
CA VAL A 67 6.96 7.77 18.66
C VAL A 67 6.53 6.36 18.21
N VAL A 68 7.48 5.46 17.96
CA VAL A 68 7.18 4.08 17.56
C VAL A 68 6.46 3.31 18.67
N ALA A 69 6.90 3.45 19.92
CA ALA A 69 6.23 2.83 21.06
C ALA A 69 4.77 3.31 21.20
N LYS A 70 4.55 4.63 21.12
CA LYS A 70 3.22 5.23 21.15
C LYS A 70 2.35 4.87 19.96
N GLN A 71 2.95 4.69 18.78
CA GLN A 71 2.24 4.19 17.61
C GLN A 71 1.70 2.78 17.83
N ASN A 72 2.51 1.87 18.36
CA ASN A 72 2.09 0.49 18.61
C ASN A 72 0.97 0.43 19.66
N GLU A 73 1.12 1.17 20.76
CA GLU A 73 0.08 1.33 21.79
C GLU A 73 -1.24 1.82 21.18
N TRP A 74 -1.17 2.83 20.30
CA TRP A 74 -2.34 3.37 19.63
C TRP A 74 -3.03 2.36 18.70
N LEU A 75 -2.26 1.56 17.96
CA LEU A 75 -2.79 0.55 17.05
C LEU A 75 -3.50 -0.58 17.80
N GLU A 76 -2.94 -1.03 18.92
CA GLU A 76 -3.58 -2.02 19.80
C GLU A 76 -4.91 -1.49 20.37
N LEU A 77 -4.92 -0.24 20.86
CA LEU A 77 -6.14 0.42 21.33
C LEU A 77 -7.20 0.55 20.21
N ALA A 78 -6.79 0.87 19.00
CA ALA A 78 -7.68 0.95 17.84
C ALA A 78 -8.28 -0.42 17.48
N GLN A 79 -7.47 -1.48 17.47
CA GLN A 79 -7.93 -2.84 17.20
C GLN A 79 -8.93 -3.31 18.27
N ASN A 80 -8.63 -3.13 19.55
CA ASN A 80 -9.54 -3.53 20.63
C ASN A 80 -10.90 -2.82 20.57
N ARG A 81 -10.90 -1.53 20.21
CA ARG A 81 -12.14 -0.76 19.98
C ARG A 81 -12.96 -1.32 18.82
N SER A 82 -12.31 -1.77 17.75
CA SER A 82 -12.98 -2.36 16.58
C SER A 82 -13.59 -3.73 16.87
N SER A 83 -12.86 -4.60 17.58
CA SER A 83 -13.31 -5.95 17.95
C SER A 83 -14.53 -5.93 18.87
N ALA A 84 -14.53 -5.04 19.87
CA ALA A 84 -15.65 -4.87 20.79
C ALA A 84 -16.94 -4.39 20.09
N LEU A 85 -16.82 -3.63 19.00
CA LEU A 85 -17.96 -3.20 18.19
C LEU A 85 -18.52 -4.34 17.32
N GLY A 86 -17.64 -5.18 16.76
CA GLY A 86 -17.99 -6.32 15.90
C GLY A 86 -18.79 -7.41 16.63
N GLU A 87 -18.46 -7.70 17.89
CA GLU A 87 -19.19 -8.70 18.71
C GLU A 87 -20.64 -8.33 19.00
N SER A 88 -21.00 -7.04 18.91
CA SER A 88 -22.37 -6.55 19.11
C SER A 88 -23.23 -6.61 17.85
N GLN A 89 -22.62 -6.64 16.66
CA GLN A 89 -23.35 -6.74 15.38
C GLN A 89 -23.65 -8.20 15.00
N SER A 90 -22.74 -9.13 15.27
CA SER A 90 -22.96 -10.57 15.02
C SER A 90 -24.13 -11.14 15.84
N ARG A 91 -24.33 -10.69 17.09
CA ARG A 91 -25.46 -11.13 17.93
C ARG A 91 -26.84 -10.63 17.50
N LYS A 92 -26.93 -9.59 16.65
CA LYS A 92 -28.21 -9.06 16.16
C LYS A 92 -28.72 -9.80 14.93
N HIS A 93 -27.83 -10.33 14.08
CA HIS A 93 -28.23 -11.11 12.90
C HIS A 93 -28.68 -12.55 13.24
N SER A 94 -28.29 -13.07 14.41
CA SER A 94 -28.71 -14.42 14.85
C SER A 94 -30.07 -14.48 15.56
N ARG A 95 -30.76 -13.34 15.78
CA ARG A 95 -32.04 -13.31 16.54
C ARG A 95 -33.29 -13.03 15.70
N GLN A 96 -33.19 -13.00 14.38
CA GLN A 96 -34.34 -12.74 13.51
C GLN A 96 -34.38 -13.69 12.30
N SER A 97 -34.59 -14.97 12.55
CA SER A 97 -35.20 -15.88 11.56
C SER A 97 -35.92 -17.04 12.25
N ASP A 98 -36.97 -16.73 12.99
CA ASP A 98 -38.03 -17.70 13.32
C ASP A 98 -39.30 -17.20 12.61
N TYR A 99 -39.41 -17.54 11.32
CA TYR A 99 -40.69 -17.60 10.64
C TYR A 99 -40.92 -19.10 10.34
N GLU A 100 -41.67 -19.75 11.23
CA GLU A 100 -42.27 -21.05 10.94
C GLU A 100 -43.44 -20.80 9.98
N ASP A 101 -43.32 -21.27 8.73
CA ASP A 101 -44.42 -21.24 7.76
C ASP A 101 -45.10 -22.61 7.72
N GLU A 102 -46.38 -22.66 8.11
CA GLU A 102 -47.25 -23.84 8.01
C GLU A 102 -47.83 -23.99 6.59
N ASP A 103 -47.01 -23.98 5.54
CA ASP A 103 -47.46 -24.42 4.22
C ASP A 103 -46.27 -24.96 3.43
N GLY A 104 -46.20 -26.29 3.36
CA GLY A 104 -45.07 -27.06 2.84
C GLY A 104 -44.85 -26.94 1.33
N ASN A 105 -44.47 -25.75 0.83
CA ASN A 105 -43.93 -25.60 -0.51
C ASN A 105 -43.04 -24.36 -0.68
N GLN A 106 -41.83 -24.39 -0.11
CA GLN A 106 -40.77 -23.44 -0.48
C GLN A 106 -39.43 -24.16 -0.71
N ALA A 107 -39.41 -25.13 -1.63
CA ALA A 107 -38.16 -25.78 -2.06
C ALA A 107 -37.86 -25.64 -3.55
N ALA A 108 -38.70 -24.92 -4.31
CA ALA A 108 -38.52 -24.72 -5.75
C ALA A 108 -37.94 -23.34 -6.11
N TRP A 109 -38.36 -22.26 -5.45
CA TRP A 109 -37.96 -20.88 -5.80
C TRP A 109 -36.51 -20.52 -5.43
N VAL A 110 -35.92 -21.19 -4.44
CA VAL A 110 -34.54 -20.94 -3.97
C VAL A 110 -33.49 -21.47 -4.95
N ARG A 111 -33.83 -22.47 -5.78
CA ARG A 111 -32.87 -23.11 -6.69
C ARG A 111 -32.61 -22.33 -7.99
N GLU A 112 -33.46 -21.38 -8.35
CA GLU A 112 -33.37 -20.66 -9.64
C GLU A 112 -33.03 -19.18 -9.51
N HIS A 113 -33.36 -18.52 -8.38
CA HIS A 113 -33.24 -17.06 -8.27
C HIS A 113 -32.52 -16.54 -7.01
N GLY A 114 -31.96 -17.43 -6.18
CA GLY A 114 -31.27 -17.02 -4.95
C GLY A 114 -32.22 -16.41 -3.90
N LEU A 115 -31.70 -16.17 -2.70
CA LEU A 115 -32.48 -15.51 -1.65
C LEU A 115 -32.61 -14.00 -1.95
N PRO A 116 -33.74 -13.34 -1.60
CA PRO A 116 -33.88 -11.90 -1.77
C PRO A 116 -32.78 -11.16 -0.98
N GLY A 117 -31.82 -10.57 -1.69
CA GLY A 117 -30.68 -9.86 -1.09
C GLY A 117 -29.31 -10.52 -1.28
N GLU A 118 -29.24 -11.70 -1.90
CA GLU A 118 -27.97 -12.17 -2.47
C GLU A 118 -27.68 -11.35 -3.73
N LEU A 119 -26.52 -10.70 -3.75
CA LEU A 119 -25.99 -10.10 -4.98
C LEU A 119 -25.83 -11.24 -6.00
N PRO A 120 -26.25 -11.06 -7.27
CA PRO A 120 -25.88 -12.01 -8.29
C PRO A 120 -24.34 -12.16 -8.27
N PRO A 121 -23.79 -13.34 -8.61
CA PRO A 121 -22.35 -13.45 -8.85
C PRO A 121 -21.94 -12.30 -9.77
N SER A 122 -20.89 -11.56 -9.41
CA SER A 122 -20.45 -10.45 -10.23
C SER A 122 -20.12 -11.00 -11.61
N ASP A 123 -20.88 -10.53 -12.58
CA ASP A 123 -20.62 -10.74 -14.00
C ASP A 123 -19.46 -9.79 -14.35
N ASP A 124 -18.28 -10.06 -13.78
CA ASP A 124 -17.03 -9.49 -14.27
C ASP A 124 -16.68 -10.25 -15.55
N GLU A 125 -17.42 -9.93 -16.62
CA GLU A 125 -17.00 -10.17 -18.00
C GLU A 125 -15.79 -9.28 -18.28
N ASP A 126 -14.61 -9.71 -17.81
CA ASP A 126 -13.33 -9.26 -18.33
C ASP A 126 -13.03 -10.02 -19.61
N ASP A 127 -13.61 -9.56 -20.72
CA ASP A 127 -13.09 -9.87 -22.05
C ASP A 127 -12.72 -8.57 -22.78
N TYR A 128 -11.47 -8.53 -23.33
CA TYR A 128 -11.01 -7.79 -24.56
C TYR A 128 -9.95 -6.67 -24.34
N TYR A 129 -8.69 -6.64 -24.85
CA TYR A 129 -7.76 -7.51 -25.62
C TYR A 129 -6.30 -7.04 -25.43
N GLY A 130 -5.29 -7.92 -25.61
CA GLY A 130 -3.93 -7.50 -26.02
C GLY A 130 -2.77 -8.51 -25.87
N TYR A 131 -2.61 -9.41 -26.85
CA TYR A 131 -1.43 -10.24 -27.22
C TYR A 131 -0.58 -10.95 -26.14
N GLY A 132 -0.55 -12.29 -26.22
CA GLY A 132 0.46 -13.11 -25.56
C GLY A 132 1.77 -13.16 -26.34
N THR A 133 2.88 -13.22 -25.60
CA THR A 133 4.01 -14.17 -25.74
C THR A 133 4.95 -14.00 -24.54
N GLU A 134 4.96 -15.01 -23.67
CA GLU A 134 6.11 -15.57 -22.93
C GLU A 134 7.12 -14.62 -22.25
N GLU A 135 6.89 -14.33 -20.96
CA GLU A 135 7.82 -14.51 -19.82
C GLU A 135 7.23 -13.77 -18.59
N GLU A 136 6.57 -14.50 -17.70
CA GLU A 136 6.23 -13.99 -16.37
C GLU A 136 7.53 -13.85 -15.57
N ALA A 137 8.13 -12.65 -15.57
CA ALA A 137 9.06 -12.29 -14.52
C ALA A 137 8.24 -12.04 -13.24
N GLU A 138 8.22 -13.01 -12.33
CA GLU A 138 7.71 -12.79 -10.98
C GLU A 138 8.49 -11.62 -10.36
N LEU A 139 7.86 -10.46 -10.23
CA LEU A 139 8.48 -9.29 -9.61
C LEU A 139 8.70 -9.56 -8.12
N LEU A 140 9.91 -9.99 -7.77
CA LEU A 140 10.32 -10.21 -6.39
C LEU A 140 10.41 -8.87 -5.65
N VAL A 141 9.67 -8.76 -4.55
CA VAL A 141 9.68 -7.59 -3.65
C VAL A 141 10.29 -7.98 -2.30
N ASP A 142 11.15 -7.10 -1.75
CA ASP A 142 11.70 -7.31 -0.41
C ASP A 142 10.64 -7.14 0.69
N LYS A 143 11.00 -7.44 1.95
CA LYS A 143 10.11 -7.26 3.12
C LYS A 143 9.67 -5.81 3.36
N PHE A 144 10.23 -4.86 2.61
CA PHE A 144 9.96 -3.43 2.69
C PHE A 144 9.22 -2.91 1.42
N GLY A 145 8.94 -3.76 0.44
CA GLY A 145 8.17 -3.45 -0.77
C GLY A 145 8.98 -2.81 -1.90
N ASN A 146 10.32 -2.91 -1.89
CA ASN A 146 11.14 -2.49 -3.02
C ASN A 146 11.22 -3.60 -4.08
N PHE A 147 11.16 -3.23 -5.36
CA PHE A 147 11.36 -4.14 -6.49
C PHE A 147 12.84 -4.55 -6.59
N ILE A 148 13.11 -5.84 -6.48
CA ILE A 148 14.43 -6.42 -6.71
C ILE A 148 14.45 -6.83 -8.19
N SER A 149 15.28 -6.17 -8.99
CA SER A 149 15.65 -6.70 -10.32
C SER A 149 16.37 -8.02 -10.12
N ASP A 150 15.99 -9.03 -10.91
CA ASP A 150 16.42 -10.43 -10.78
C ASP A 150 17.86 -10.59 -10.27
N PRO A 151 18.12 -11.48 -9.30
CA PRO A 151 19.49 -11.89 -9.03
C PRO A 151 20.09 -12.44 -10.32
N ALA A 152 21.33 -12.05 -10.63
CA ALA A 152 22.05 -12.49 -11.83
C ALA A 152 21.87 -14.01 -12.02
N PRO A 153 21.62 -14.48 -13.25
CA PRO A 153 21.33 -15.88 -13.51
C PRO A 153 22.42 -16.76 -12.89
N GLU A 154 22.03 -17.75 -12.11
CA GLU A 154 22.99 -18.75 -11.65
C GLU A 154 23.58 -19.45 -12.88
N PRO A 155 24.90 -19.68 -12.93
CA PRO A 155 25.53 -20.31 -14.09
C PRO A 155 24.91 -21.69 -14.30
N ASP A 156 24.51 -21.98 -15.54
CA ASP A 156 24.20 -23.36 -15.90
C ASP A 156 25.48 -24.18 -15.72
N TYR A 157 25.36 -25.30 -14.99
CA TYR A 157 26.41 -26.29 -14.92
C TYR A 157 26.00 -27.40 -15.85
N ASP A 158 26.72 -27.56 -16.96
CA ASP A 158 26.70 -28.80 -17.71
C ASP A 158 27.60 -29.86 -17.04
N ASP A 159 27.28 -31.14 -17.28
CA ASP A 159 27.91 -32.32 -16.66
C ASP A 159 29.38 -32.54 -17.09
N TYR A 160 29.99 -31.64 -17.87
CA TYR A 160 31.37 -31.74 -18.33
C TYR A 160 32.09 -30.40 -18.14
N GLY A 161 32.68 -30.22 -16.94
CA GLY A 161 33.46 -29.04 -16.61
C GLY A 161 34.64 -28.77 -17.55
N ASP A 162 34.42 -27.86 -18.50
CA ASP A 162 35.49 -27.17 -19.25
C ASP A 162 35.17 -25.67 -19.29
N TYR A 163 36.06 -24.89 -18.67
CA TYR A 163 35.93 -23.43 -18.56
C TYR A 163 36.41 -22.78 -19.85
N ASP A 164 35.55 -22.04 -20.55
CA ASP A 164 36.01 -20.89 -21.33
C ASP A 164 35.79 -19.63 -20.50
N SER A 165 36.88 -18.97 -20.17
CA SER A 165 36.92 -17.88 -19.20
C SER A 165 36.88 -16.56 -19.94
N GLU A 166 35.68 -16.10 -20.31
CA GLU A 166 35.47 -14.69 -20.61
C GLU A 166 35.25 -13.93 -19.31
N GLU A 167 36.32 -13.26 -18.89
CA GLU A 167 36.44 -12.40 -17.72
C GLU A 167 35.43 -11.23 -17.81
N GLN A 168 34.22 -11.41 -17.29
CA GLN A 168 33.26 -10.32 -17.13
C GLN A 168 33.74 -9.41 -15.99
N GLU A 169 34.32 -8.26 -16.37
CA GLU A 169 34.79 -7.23 -15.45
C GLU A 169 33.61 -6.71 -14.61
N ALA A 170 33.75 -6.77 -13.28
CA ALA A 170 32.70 -6.32 -12.36
C ALA A 170 32.34 -4.84 -12.61
N PRO A 171 31.06 -4.46 -12.57
CA PRO A 171 30.63 -3.10 -12.90
C PRO A 171 31.18 -2.09 -11.87
N LYS A 172 31.71 -0.97 -12.36
CA LYS A 172 32.30 0.08 -11.51
C LYS A 172 31.20 0.79 -10.73
N LEU A 173 31.41 0.89 -9.42
CA LEU A 173 30.55 1.63 -8.49
C LEU A 173 31.19 2.96 -8.12
N ASP A 174 30.38 4.01 -7.97
CA ASP A 174 30.84 5.28 -7.44
C ASP A 174 30.97 5.24 -5.89
N LYS A 175 31.47 6.33 -5.30
CA LYS A 175 31.64 6.48 -3.85
C LYS A 175 30.33 6.47 -3.05
N PHE A 176 29.19 6.44 -3.73
CA PHE A 176 27.85 6.36 -3.16
C PHE A 176 27.16 5.01 -3.42
N GLY A 177 27.82 4.08 -4.11
CA GLY A 177 27.31 2.73 -4.38
C GLY A 177 26.40 2.62 -5.60
N ASN A 178 26.39 3.63 -6.48
CA ASN A 178 25.62 3.58 -7.72
C ASN A 178 26.48 3.04 -8.88
N PHE A 179 25.85 2.29 -9.79
CA PHE A 179 26.47 1.80 -11.01
C PHE A 179 26.86 2.97 -11.94
N VAL A 180 28.12 3.03 -12.33
CA VAL A 180 28.62 4.01 -13.29
C VAL A 180 28.55 3.38 -14.68
N VAL A 181 27.66 3.91 -15.51
CA VAL A 181 27.57 3.54 -16.93
C VAL A 181 28.54 4.45 -17.68
N ASP A 182 29.62 3.90 -18.23
CA ASP A 182 30.53 4.64 -19.10
C ASP A 182 29.81 4.92 -20.44
N ASP A 183 29.25 6.13 -20.60
CA ASP A 183 28.59 6.57 -21.83
C ASP A 183 29.62 6.92 -22.91
N GLU A 184 30.19 5.90 -23.55
CA GLU A 184 31.06 6.07 -24.73
C GLU A 184 30.27 6.22 -26.04
N ARG A 185 29.20 7.03 -26.06
CA ARG A 185 28.55 7.43 -27.32
C ARG A 185 28.20 8.91 -27.37
N MET A 186 29.24 9.76 -27.38
CA MET A 186 29.21 11.04 -28.11
C MET A 186 30.64 11.61 -28.25
N THR A 187 31.42 11.07 -29.19
CA THR A 187 32.56 11.83 -29.74
C THR A 187 32.03 12.78 -30.79
N THR A 188 32.26 14.06 -30.55
CA THR A 188 31.96 15.20 -31.39
C THR A 188 32.78 15.15 -32.69
N GLU A 189 32.12 15.16 -33.85
CA GLU A 189 32.75 15.64 -35.07
C GLU A 189 32.63 17.17 -35.11
N ASP A 190 33.77 17.85 -35.02
CA ASP A 190 33.93 19.30 -35.03
C ASP A 190 33.47 19.97 -36.35
N PRO A 191 33.00 21.23 -36.32
CA PRO A 191 32.70 21.99 -37.53
C PRO A 191 34.00 22.48 -38.21
N LYS A 192 34.19 22.12 -39.48
CA LYS A 192 35.19 22.75 -40.35
C LYS A 192 34.59 23.96 -41.08
N PHE A 193 35.14 25.13 -40.73
CA PHE A 193 35.23 26.42 -41.45
C PHE A 193 34.00 26.95 -42.22
#